data_AF-A0A1X9SYK6-F1
#
_entry.id   AF-A0A1X9SYK6-F1
#
_cell.length_a   1.000
_cell.length_b   1.000
_cell.length_c   1.000
_cell.angle_alpha   90.00
_cell.angle_beta   90.00
_cell.angle_gamma   90.00
#
_symmetry.space_group_name_H-M   'P 1'
#
loop_
_entity.id
_entity.type
_entity.pdbx_description
1 polymer ?
#
loop_
_entity_poly.entity_id
_entity_poly.type
_entity_poly.pdbx_seq_one_letter_code
_entity_poly.pdbx_strand_id
1 'polypeptide(L)'
;MKNIVIFGTGAAGRAIHRAVNDRDNIVAFIDNNKQKQGSKYMDIPIYSVDEIVKLEFDYIYIGGIWVDEMEAQLVNLGLKDKIKLIEDRDISFSTPDRERLTDEVMRILDGYFNQINMDYFICNSGLISILRSKALSVVSDVDLYVLKYSDLEYLARNLPDLLGSKYQVNLRYIQDDGLNLKAGDIKRITITNSDGVVIDIGLFDNYGKFKVCDYDDGRFFYFPNEIFDGGLKRLNYKDFSLSVLKNYHQYLCFMYGDNYIEVPKRFSSNDYLNLKTKSELDSLNI
;
A
#
# COMPACT_ATOMS: atom_id res chain seq x y z
N MET A 1 14.04 21.97 21.74
CA MET A 1 12.84 21.34 21.17
C MET A 1 12.49 22.11 19.91
N LYS A 2 12.37 21.42 18.77
CA LYS A 2 12.03 22.04 17.49
C LYS A 2 10.55 21.83 17.20
N ASN A 3 9.88 22.82 16.64
CA ASN A 3 8.50 22.68 16.18
C ASN A 3 8.53 22.03 14.80
N ILE A 4 7.90 20.87 14.66
CA ILE A 4 7.88 20.13 13.40
C ILE A 4 6.47 19.92 12.89
N VAL A 5 6.37 19.87 11.57
CA VAL A 5 5.17 19.43 10.85
C VAL A 5 5.45 18.08 10.23
N ILE A 6 4.48 17.18 10.22
CA ILE A 6 4.58 15.90 9.51
C ILE A 6 3.68 15.92 8.28
N PHE A 7 4.22 15.53 7.13
CA PHE A 7 3.43 15.38 5.91
C PHE A 7 2.74 14.02 5.89
N GLY A 8 1.42 14.06 5.84
CA GLY A 8 0.52 12.94 5.70
C GLY A 8 0.14 12.32 7.04
N THR A 9 -1.07 11.80 7.10
CA THR A 9 -1.58 11.00 8.24
C THR A 9 -1.73 9.52 7.87
N GLY A 10 -1.15 9.12 6.73
CA GLY A 10 -1.07 7.75 6.25
C GLY A 10 -0.05 6.90 7.01
N ALA A 11 0.30 5.74 6.45
CA ALA A 11 1.22 4.79 7.10
C ALA A 11 2.58 5.42 7.44
N ALA A 12 3.21 6.11 6.49
CA ALA A 12 4.51 6.76 6.67
C ALA A 12 4.44 7.90 7.69
N GLY A 13 3.49 8.82 7.57
CA GLY A 13 3.34 9.93 8.52
C GLY A 13 3.08 9.48 9.97
N ARG A 14 2.29 8.42 10.17
CA ARG A 14 2.09 7.81 11.50
C ARG A 14 3.36 7.11 12.01
N ALA A 15 4.13 6.48 11.13
CA ALA A 15 5.40 5.85 11.49
C ALA A 15 6.46 6.89 11.86
N ILE A 16 6.53 8.00 11.13
CA ILE A 16 7.33 9.18 11.45
C ILE A 16 6.92 9.71 12.83
N HIS A 17 5.63 9.96 13.07
CA HIS A 17 5.14 10.44 14.38
C HIS A 17 5.60 9.56 15.54
N ARG A 18 5.62 8.23 15.38
CA ARG A 18 6.12 7.31 16.42
C ARG A 18 7.64 7.34 16.59
N ALA A 19 8.38 7.59 15.50
CA ALA A 19 9.84 7.66 15.51
C ALA A 19 10.36 9.01 16.03
N VAL A 20 9.55 10.07 15.91
CA VAL A 20 9.83 11.35 16.55
C VAL A 20 9.64 11.20 18.06
N ASN A 21 10.76 11.08 18.76
CA ASN A 21 10.80 11.05 20.22
C ASN A 21 10.45 12.42 20.82
N ASP A 22 10.30 12.52 22.15
CA ASP A 22 10.00 13.73 22.94
C ASP A 22 10.97 14.94 22.77
N ARG A 23 11.93 14.85 21.85
CA ARG A 23 12.91 15.91 21.56
C ARG A 23 12.35 17.02 20.66
N ASP A 24 11.35 16.69 19.86
CA ASP A 24 10.68 17.61 18.95
C ASP A 24 9.20 17.73 19.31
N ASN A 25 8.64 18.91 19.05
CA ASN A 25 7.24 19.23 19.28
C ASN A 25 6.47 19.14 17.96
N ILE A 26 5.59 18.15 17.84
CA ILE A 26 4.78 17.97 16.62
C ILE A 26 3.60 18.94 16.69
N VAL A 27 3.70 20.05 15.97
CA VAL A 27 2.70 21.13 16.02
C VAL A 27 1.53 20.92 15.08
N ALA A 28 1.74 20.14 14.00
CA ALA A 28 0.73 19.90 12.99
C ALA A 28 1.03 18.67 12.12
N PHE A 29 -0.02 18.11 11.54
CA PHE A 29 0.05 17.34 10.31
C PHE A 29 -0.44 18.19 9.13
N ILE A 30 0.04 17.89 7.92
CA ILE A 30 -0.55 18.37 6.68
C ILE A 30 -0.96 17.18 5.81
N ASP A 31 -2.09 17.22 5.11
CA ASP A 31 -2.55 16.09 4.29
C ASP A 31 -3.28 16.58 3.03
N ASN A 32 -3.08 15.88 1.91
CA ASN A 32 -3.79 16.16 0.66
C ASN A 32 -5.27 15.73 0.70
N ASN A 33 -5.63 14.83 1.62
CA ASN A 33 -7.00 14.37 1.78
C ASN A 33 -7.87 15.46 2.46
N LYS A 34 -8.70 16.12 1.66
CA LYS A 34 -9.64 17.17 2.09
C LYS A 34 -10.58 16.72 3.23
N GLN A 35 -10.92 15.44 3.32
CA GLN A 35 -11.81 14.93 4.38
C GLN A 35 -11.13 14.90 5.75
N LYS A 36 -9.79 14.90 5.80
CA LYS A 36 -9.03 14.90 7.05
C LYS A 36 -8.66 16.30 7.53
N GLN A 37 -8.60 17.27 6.62
CA GLN A 37 -8.25 18.65 6.93
C GLN A 37 -9.25 19.26 7.92
N GLY A 38 -8.75 20.01 8.90
CA GLY A 38 -9.55 20.57 9.99
C GLY A 38 -9.87 19.59 11.12
N SER A 39 -9.56 18.30 10.97
CA SER A 39 -9.65 17.31 12.04
C SER A 39 -8.33 17.18 12.83
N LYS A 40 -8.23 16.14 13.66
CA LYS A 40 -7.04 15.88 14.50
C LYS A 40 -6.61 14.43 14.42
N TYR A 41 -5.30 14.20 14.54
CA TYR A 41 -4.72 12.88 14.80
C TYR A 41 -3.92 12.95 16.10
N MET A 42 -4.27 12.11 17.09
CA MET A 42 -3.66 12.15 18.43
C MET A 42 -3.67 13.57 19.03
N ASP A 43 -4.82 14.25 18.93
CA ASP A 43 -5.02 15.65 19.33
C ASP A 43 -4.19 16.72 18.59
N ILE A 44 -3.35 16.33 17.64
CA ILE A 44 -2.57 17.23 16.78
C ILE A 44 -3.42 17.62 15.56
N PRO A 45 -3.54 18.93 15.23
CA PRO A 45 -4.35 19.40 14.11
C PRO A 45 -3.80 18.96 12.75
N ILE A 46 -4.73 18.72 11.81
CA ILE A 46 -4.41 18.39 10.42
C ILE A 46 -4.82 19.57 9.54
N TYR A 47 -3.88 20.14 8.81
CA TYR A 47 -4.10 21.24 7.88
C TYR A 47 -4.04 20.77 6.43
N SER A 48 -4.54 21.61 5.52
CA SER A 48 -4.17 21.47 4.11
C SER A 48 -2.69 21.82 3.91
N VAL A 49 -2.10 21.32 2.81
CA VAL A 49 -0.70 21.62 2.46
C VAL A 49 -0.49 23.12 2.27
N ASP A 50 -1.43 23.81 1.64
CA ASP A 50 -1.33 25.26 1.40
C ASP A 50 -1.43 26.11 2.68
N GLU A 51 -2.07 25.60 3.72
CA GLU A 51 -2.19 26.31 5.00
C GLU A 51 -0.91 26.28 5.84
N ILE A 52 0.04 25.42 5.49
CA ILE A 52 1.29 25.29 6.25
C ILE A 52 2.06 26.61 6.35
N VAL A 53 1.98 27.47 5.32
CA VAL A 53 2.69 28.77 5.28
C VAL A 53 2.21 29.75 6.35
N LYS A 54 1.04 29.47 6.97
CA LYS A 54 0.48 30.27 8.08
C LYS A 54 0.96 29.79 9.45
N LEU A 55 1.73 28.70 9.50
CA LEU A 55 2.20 28.07 10.73
C LEU A 55 3.65 28.44 11.02
N GLU A 56 3.98 28.54 12.31
CA GLU A 56 5.36 28.71 12.79
C GLU A 56 5.97 27.34 13.12
N PHE A 57 6.98 26.93 12.34
CA PHE A 57 7.67 25.65 12.49
C PHE A 57 9.10 25.73 11.95
N ASP A 58 9.96 24.84 12.46
CA ASP A 58 11.35 24.71 12.06
C ASP A 58 11.52 23.79 10.84
N TYR A 59 10.91 22.60 10.85
CA TYR A 59 11.09 21.58 9.81
C TYR A 59 9.79 20.85 9.46
N ILE A 60 9.79 20.21 8.28
CA ILE A 60 8.72 19.35 7.78
C ILE A 60 9.31 17.97 7.55
N TYR A 61 8.77 16.95 8.21
CA TYR A 61 9.16 15.56 7.98
C TYR A 61 8.29 14.96 6.88
N ILE A 62 8.94 14.38 5.87
CA ILE A 62 8.31 13.67 4.75
C ILE A 62 8.92 12.27 4.64
N GLY A 63 8.17 11.32 4.07
CA GLY A 63 8.62 9.96 3.84
C GLY A 63 7.56 9.11 3.12
N GLY A 64 7.91 7.85 2.81
CA GLY A 64 7.07 6.93 2.04
C GLY A 64 7.08 7.18 0.52
N ILE A 65 6.20 6.44 -0.18
CA ILE A 65 6.26 6.29 -1.65
C ILE A 65 5.96 7.55 -2.46
N TRP A 66 5.32 8.56 -1.85
CA TRP A 66 4.89 9.82 -2.49
C TRP A 66 5.83 10.99 -2.19
N VAL A 67 7.07 10.69 -1.79
CA VAL A 67 8.06 11.69 -1.37
C VAL A 67 8.36 12.72 -2.47
N ASP A 68 8.38 12.29 -3.75
CA ASP A 68 8.70 13.15 -4.88
C ASP A 68 7.63 14.24 -5.06
N GLU A 69 6.35 13.85 -4.98
CA GLU A 69 5.21 14.75 -5.10
C GLU A 69 5.10 15.66 -3.87
N MET A 70 5.34 15.14 -2.67
CA MET A 70 5.37 15.93 -1.43
C MET A 70 6.47 16.99 -1.49
N GLU A 71 7.69 16.62 -1.92
CA GLU A 71 8.81 17.53 -2.06
C GLU A 71 8.49 18.64 -3.06
N ALA A 72 7.95 18.29 -4.23
CA ALA A 72 7.54 19.26 -5.24
C ALA A 72 6.51 20.27 -4.71
N GLN A 73 5.48 19.80 -3.98
CA GLN A 73 4.47 20.67 -3.37
C GLN A 73 5.09 21.65 -2.37
N LEU A 74 5.97 21.18 -1.49
CA LEU A 74 6.63 22.01 -0.48
C LEU A 74 7.61 23.02 -1.10
N VAL A 75 8.33 22.61 -2.16
CA VAL A 75 9.22 23.52 -2.90
C VAL A 75 8.42 24.63 -3.57
N ASN A 76 7.26 24.34 -4.16
CA ASN A 76 6.38 25.35 -4.77
C ASN A 76 5.85 26.37 -3.75
N LEU A 77 5.76 26.00 -2.47
CA LEU A 77 5.42 26.89 -1.37
C LEU A 77 6.63 27.65 -0.80
N GLY A 78 7.83 27.48 -1.37
CA GLY A 78 9.06 28.13 -0.90
C GLY A 78 9.65 27.51 0.36
N LEU A 79 9.32 26.26 0.69
CA LEU A 79 9.69 25.60 1.94
C LEU A 79 10.85 24.60 1.80
N LYS A 80 11.58 24.65 0.69
CA LYS A 80 12.68 23.72 0.36
C LYS A 80 13.65 23.49 1.52
N ASP A 81 14.10 24.57 2.17
CA ASP A 81 15.11 24.49 3.23
C ASP A 81 14.58 23.94 4.57
N LYS A 82 13.25 23.74 4.67
CA LYS A 82 12.60 23.16 5.85
C LYS A 82 12.33 21.66 5.70
N ILE A 83 12.53 21.09 4.52
CA ILE A 83 12.22 19.68 4.25
C ILE A 83 13.28 18.77 4.88
N LYS A 84 12.84 17.76 5.64
CA LYS A 84 13.67 16.68 6.14
C LYS A 84 13.05 15.34 5.76
N LEU A 85 13.76 14.62 4.89
CA LEU A 85 13.40 13.26 4.50
C LEU A 85 13.72 12.31 5.64
N ILE A 86 12.73 11.52 6.03
CA ILE A 86 12.91 10.37 6.93
C ILE A 86 12.94 9.11 6.07
N GLU A 87 14.03 8.36 6.14
CA GLU A 87 14.20 7.13 5.37
C GLU A 87 13.36 6.00 5.97
N ASP A 88 12.85 5.09 5.12
CA ASP A 88 11.99 3.99 5.56
C ASP A 88 12.65 3.06 6.58
N ARG A 89 13.99 2.97 6.57
CA ARG A 89 14.76 2.19 7.57
C ARG A 89 14.76 2.80 8.96
N ASP A 90 14.46 4.09 9.07
CA ASP A 90 14.49 4.85 10.34
C ASP A 90 13.11 4.92 11.00
N ILE A 91 12.09 4.34 10.37
CA ILE A 91 10.70 4.31 10.87
C ILE A 91 10.19 2.87 10.93
N SER A 92 9.27 2.61 11.87
CA SER A 92 8.56 1.33 11.93
C SER A 92 7.09 1.54 11.59
N PHE A 93 6.64 0.88 10.52
CA PHE A 93 5.22 0.75 10.21
C PHE A 93 4.51 -0.20 11.20
N SER A 94 5.25 -1.12 11.81
CA SER A 94 4.70 -2.13 12.72
C SER A 94 4.61 -1.62 14.16
N THR A 95 3.63 -2.14 14.89
CA THR A 95 3.53 -2.15 16.36
C THR A 95 3.19 -3.59 16.79
N PRO A 96 3.40 -3.98 18.07
CA PRO A 96 3.05 -5.32 18.52
C PRO A 96 1.59 -5.69 18.25
N ASP A 97 0.66 -4.75 18.47
CA ASP A 97 -0.76 -4.98 18.18
C ASP A 97 -1.05 -5.07 16.68
N ARG A 98 -0.46 -4.19 15.86
CA ARG A 98 -0.62 -4.26 14.41
C ARG A 98 -0.12 -5.59 13.87
N GLU A 99 1.03 -6.06 14.34
CA GLU A 99 1.58 -7.36 13.95
C GLU A 99 0.64 -8.51 14.30
N ARG A 100 0.24 -8.60 15.57
CA ARG A 100 -0.68 -9.63 16.05
C ARG A 100 -1.99 -9.63 15.26
N LEU A 101 -2.55 -8.46 15.00
CA LEU A 101 -3.83 -8.30 14.31
C LEU A 101 -3.71 -8.58 12.81
N THR A 102 -2.63 -8.15 12.15
CA THR A 102 -2.33 -8.52 10.76
C THR A 102 -2.20 -10.04 10.61
N ASP A 103 -1.46 -10.70 11.49
CA ASP A 103 -1.32 -12.16 11.45
C ASP A 103 -2.65 -12.89 11.70
N GLU A 104 -3.46 -12.37 12.63
CA GLU A 104 -4.78 -12.92 12.94
C GLU A 104 -5.70 -12.87 11.71
N VAL A 105 -5.86 -11.70 11.08
CA VAL A 105 -6.73 -11.59 9.91
C VAL A 105 -6.18 -12.37 8.71
N MET A 106 -4.86 -12.43 8.52
CA MET A 106 -4.26 -13.23 7.44
C MET A 106 -4.52 -14.72 7.63
N ARG A 107 -4.52 -15.21 8.87
CA ARG A 107 -4.90 -16.60 9.19
C ARG A 107 -6.38 -16.87 8.93
N ILE A 108 -7.25 -15.92 9.30
CA ILE A 108 -8.68 -16.02 9.03
C ILE A 108 -8.92 -16.09 7.51
N LEU A 109 -8.31 -15.18 6.75
CA LEU A 109 -8.43 -15.13 5.29
C LEU A 109 -7.90 -16.41 4.65
N ASP A 110 -6.69 -16.85 5.00
CA ASP A 110 -6.13 -18.10 4.45
C ASP A 110 -7.01 -19.32 4.77
N GLY A 111 -7.44 -19.46 6.02
CA GLY A 111 -8.33 -20.54 6.43
C GLY A 111 -9.66 -20.52 5.67
N TYR A 112 -10.24 -19.33 5.49
CA TYR A 112 -11.49 -19.14 4.76
C TYR A 112 -11.34 -19.45 3.28
N PHE A 113 -10.29 -18.96 2.62
CA PHE A 113 -10.00 -19.23 1.21
C PHE A 113 -9.79 -20.72 0.96
N ASN A 114 -9.06 -21.42 1.86
CA ASN A 114 -8.92 -22.87 1.79
C ASN A 114 -10.27 -23.60 1.95
N GLN A 115 -11.11 -23.15 2.89
CA GLN A 115 -12.43 -23.75 3.14
C GLN A 115 -13.35 -23.65 1.92
N ILE A 116 -13.34 -22.52 1.21
CA ILE A 116 -14.18 -22.30 0.02
C ILE A 116 -13.47 -22.70 -1.29
N ASN A 117 -12.27 -23.29 -1.21
CA ASN A 117 -11.44 -23.68 -2.34
C ASN A 117 -11.20 -22.53 -3.34
N MET A 118 -10.84 -21.35 -2.80
CA MET A 118 -10.54 -20.14 -3.57
C MET A 118 -9.04 -19.91 -3.65
N ASP A 119 -8.55 -19.77 -4.88
CA ASP A 119 -7.17 -19.43 -5.14
C ASP A 119 -6.92 -17.93 -4.91
N TYR A 120 -5.84 -17.65 -4.19
CA TYR A 120 -5.32 -16.31 -4.00
C TYR A 120 -3.79 -16.35 -3.99
N PHE A 121 -3.15 -15.19 -4.04
CA PHE A 121 -1.73 -15.08 -3.72
C PHE A 121 -1.39 -13.75 -3.07
N ILE A 122 -0.42 -13.77 -2.15
CA ILE A 122 0.24 -12.57 -1.64
C ILE A 122 1.37 -12.14 -2.58
N CYS A 123 1.56 -10.84 -2.76
CA CYS A 123 2.61 -10.29 -3.62
C CYS A 123 3.19 -8.97 -3.08
N ASN A 124 3.89 -8.23 -3.94
CA ASN A 124 4.49 -6.93 -3.64
C ASN A 124 5.36 -6.92 -2.37
N SER A 125 5.29 -5.82 -1.62
CA SER A 125 6.03 -5.57 -0.37
C SER A 125 5.70 -6.62 0.70
N GLY A 126 4.45 -7.10 0.75
CA GLY A 126 4.02 -8.18 1.64
C GLY A 126 4.82 -9.46 1.40
N LEU A 127 4.95 -9.91 0.16
CA LEU A 127 5.77 -11.07 -0.18
C LEU A 127 7.25 -10.84 0.10
N ILE A 128 7.79 -9.67 -0.25
CA ILE A 128 9.19 -9.32 0.05
C ILE A 128 9.46 -9.41 1.56
N SER A 129 8.53 -8.95 2.40
CA SER A 129 8.67 -9.01 3.85
C SER A 129 8.81 -10.45 4.35
N ILE A 130 8.02 -11.38 3.81
CA ILE A 130 8.12 -12.80 4.15
C ILE A 130 9.47 -13.37 3.71
N LEU A 131 9.92 -13.06 2.49
CA LEU A 131 11.23 -13.52 1.98
C LEU A 131 12.40 -13.00 2.81
N ARG A 132 12.24 -11.83 3.45
CA ARG A 132 13.21 -11.25 4.41
C ARG A 132 13.07 -11.81 5.84
N SER A 133 12.20 -12.80 6.06
CA SER A 133 11.87 -13.32 7.40
C SER A 133 11.40 -12.22 8.35
N LYS A 134 10.60 -11.29 7.85
CA LYS A 134 9.95 -10.21 8.63
C LYS A 134 8.45 -10.45 8.73
N ALA A 135 7.82 -9.80 9.71
CA ALA A 135 6.37 -9.80 9.84
C ALA A 135 5.70 -9.01 8.72
N LEU A 136 4.49 -9.38 8.33
CA LEU A 136 3.71 -8.67 7.31
C LEU A 136 3.37 -7.23 7.71
N SER A 137 3.26 -6.95 9.01
CA SER A 137 2.98 -5.60 9.51
C SER A 137 4.16 -4.64 9.40
N VAL A 138 5.33 -5.05 8.89
CA VAL A 138 6.44 -4.11 8.67
C VAL A 138 6.26 -3.26 7.40
N VAL A 139 5.34 -3.63 6.51
CA VAL A 139 4.98 -2.85 5.33
C VAL A 139 3.70 -2.04 5.59
N SER A 140 3.35 -1.09 4.71
CA SER A 140 2.19 -0.20 4.87
C SER A 140 0.85 -0.93 4.82
N ASP A 141 0.79 -1.97 4.01
CA ASP A 141 -0.38 -2.74 3.61
C ASP A 141 0.06 -4.11 3.07
N VAL A 142 -0.85 -5.07 3.12
CA VAL A 142 -0.62 -6.42 2.58
C VAL A 142 -1.51 -6.62 1.36
N ASP A 143 -0.90 -6.83 0.21
CA ASP A 143 -1.63 -7.06 -1.05
C ASP A 143 -1.87 -8.54 -1.32
N LEU A 144 -3.14 -8.88 -1.48
CA LEU A 144 -3.64 -10.17 -1.94
C LEU A 144 -4.33 -10.02 -3.29
N TYR A 145 -4.22 -11.03 -4.13
CA TYR A 145 -4.93 -11.06 -5.41
C TYR A 145 -5.68 -12.37 -5.58
N VAL A 146 -6.94 -12.26 -5.99
CA VAL A 146 -7.74 -13.38 -6.48
C VAL A 146 -7.57 -13.53 -7.99
N LEU A 147 -7.85 -14.73 -8.51
CA LEU A 147 -7.63 -15.05 -9.92
C LEU A 147 -8.82 -14.70 -10.82
N LYS A 148 -10.02 -14.52 -10.25
CA LYS A 148 -11.25 -14.26 -10.99
C LYS A 148 -12.04 -13.13 -10.36
N TYR A 149 -12.71 -12.34 -11.20
CA TYR A 149 -13.57 -11.25 -10.74
C TYR A 149 -14.74 -11.76 -9.89
N SER A 150 -15.32 -12.92 -10.25
CA SER A 150 -16.40 -13.55 -9.46
C SER A 150 -15.99 -13.84 -8.01
N ASP A 151 -14.71 -14.11 -7.77
CA ASP A 151 -14.18 -14.37 -6.43
C ASP A 151 -14.13 -13.05 -5.65
N LEU A 152 -13.74 -11.95 -6.29
CA LEU A 152 -13.78 -10.61 -5.68
C LEU A 152 -15.22 -10.21 -5.31
N GLU A 153 -16.20 -10.45 -6.19
CA GLU A 153 -17.63 -10.21 -5.89
C GLU A 153 -18.16 -11.10 -4.76
N TYR A 154 -17.68 -12.35 -4.69
CA TYR A 154 -18.03 -13.24 -3.60
C TYR A 154 -17.47 -12.72 -2.27
N LEU A 155 -16.19 -12.35 -2.23
CA LEU A 155 -15.55 -11.81 -1.03
C LEU A 155 -16.19 -10.50 -0.56
N ALA A 156 -16.55 -9.61 -1.48
CA ALA A 156 -17.21 -8.35 -1.14
C ALA A 156 -18.52 -8.55 -0.36
N ARG A 157 -19.24 -9.65 -0.62
CA ARG A 157 -20.48 -10.01 0.08
C ARG A 157 -20.27 -10.72 1.41
N ASN A 158 -19.21 -11.52 1.53
CA ASN A 158 -19.05 -12.46 2.65
C ASN A 158 -18.02 -12.01 3.70
N LEU A 159 -17.04 -11.18 3.33
CA LEU A 159 -16.01 -10.71 4.26
C LEU A 159 -16.53 -9.88 5.43
N PRO A 160 -17.54 -8.99 5.27
CA PRO A 160 -18.07 -8.23 6.41
C PRO A 160 -18.58 -9.13 7.54
N ASP A 161 -19.30 -10.20 7.19
CA ASP A 161 -19.84 -11.15 8.16
C ASP A 161 -18.74 -12.04 8.77
N LEU A 162 -17.78 -12.47 7.95
CA LEU A 162 -16.64 -13.28 8.40
C LEU A 162 -15.77 -12.55 9.43
N LEU A 163 -15.48 -11.27 9.16
CA LEU A 163 -14.55 -10.48 9.96
C LEU A 163 -15.22 -9.78 11.15
N GLY A 164 -16.55 -9.66 11.12
CA GLY A 164 -17.34 -9.00 12.14
C GLY A 164 -16.97 -7.53 12.33
N SER A 165 -17.31 -6.96 13.48
CA SER A 165 -17.11 -5.53 13.76
C SER A 165 -15.66 -5.13 14.06
N LYS A 166 -14.75 -6.11 14.19
CA LYS A 166 -13.34 -5.86 14.50
C LYS A 166 -12.58 -5.25 13.31
N TYR A 167 -13.01 -5.57 12.09
CA TYR A 167 -12.42 -5.06 10.88
C TYR A 167 -13.48 -4.37 10.02
N GLN A 168 -13.09 -3.27 9.40
CA GLN A 168 -13.93 -2.58 8.42
C GLN A 168 -13.57 -3.08 7.03
N VAL A 169 -14.58 -3.48 6.26
CA VAL A 169 -14.43 -3.90 4.87
C VAL A 169 -14.93 -2.77 3.98
N ASN A 170 -14.02 -2.17 3.22
CA ASN A 170 -14.32 -1.06 2.32
C ASN A 170 -14.18 -1.50 0.87
N LEU A 171 -15.18 -1.19 0.05
CA LEU A 171 -15.15 -1.49 -1.38
C LEU A 171 -14.74 -0.23 -2.14
N ARG A 172 -13.71 -0.36 -2.98
CA ARG A 172 -13.38 0.66 -3.98
C ARG A 172 -13.90 0.21 -5.32
N TYR A 173 -14.52 1.14 -6.04
CA TYR A 173 -15.08 0.91 -7.36
C TYR A 173 -14.29 1.65 -8.42
N ILE A 174 -14.23 1.06 -9.61
CA ILE A 174 -13.73 1.70 -10.82
C ILE A 174 -14.59 2.94 -11.09
N GLN A 175 -13.95 4.11 -11.23
CA GLN A 175 -14.66 5.39 -11.42
C GLN A 175 -14.93 5.66 -12.90
N ASP A 176 -13.95 5.40 -13.74
CA ASP A 176 -13.99 5.56 -15.19
C ASP A 176 -13.70 4.21 -15.86
N ASP A 177 -14.25 3.97 -17.05
CA ASP A 177 -14.01 2.72 -17.78
C ASP A 177 -12.50 2.43 -17.88
N GLY A 178 -12.09 1.30 -17.30
CA GLY A 178 -10.72 0.84 -17.26
C GLY A 178 -10.29 0.18 -18.56
N LEU A 179 -9.37 -0.78 -18.46
CA LEU A 179 -8.95 -1.58 -19.62
C LEU A 179 -10.05 -2.57 -20.02
N ASN A 180 -10.48 -3.47 -19.11
CA ASN A 180 -11.69 -4.27 -19.33
C ASN A 180 -12.76 -4.09 -18.25
N LEU A 181 -12.38 -3.74 -17.01
CA LEU A 181 -13.36 -3.39 -15.97
C LEU A 181 -14.04 -2.06 -16.28
N LYS A 182 -15.32 -1.96 -15.97
CA LYS A 182 -16.16 -0.78 -16.27
C LYS A 182 -16.37 0.07 -15.02
N ALA A 183 -16.78 1.31 -15.22
CA ALA A 183 -17.25 2.16 -14.13
C ALA A 183 -18.33 1.42 -13.31
N GLY A 184 -18.15 1.39 -11.99
CA GLY A 184 -19.02 0.67 -11.05
C GLY A 184 -18.60 -0.76 -10.72
N ASP A 185 -17.64 -1.35 -11.43
CA ASP A 185 -17.05 -2.64 -11.05
C ASP A 185 -16.19 -2.51 -9.79
N ILE A 186 -16.08 -3.59 -9.02
CA ILE A 186 -15.24 -3.64 -7.80
C ILE A 186 -13.78 -3.62 -8.25
N LYS A 187 -13.07 -2.55 -7.88
CA LYS A 187 -11.63 -2.42 -8.10
C LYS A 187 -10.84 -3.20 -7.07
N ARG A 188 -11.22 -3.06 -5.80
CA ARG A 188 -10.45 -3.56 -4.65
C ARG A 188 -11.34 -3.65 -3.41
N ILE A 189 -11.08 -4.65 -2.58
CA ILE A 189 -11.60 -4.73 -1.21
C ILE A 189 -10.46 -4.36 -0.26
N THR A 190 -10.68 -3.38 0.60
CA THR A 190 -9.70 -2.94 1.61
C THR A 190 -10.23 -3.26 3.00
N ILE A 191 -9.52 -4.11 3.72
CA ILE A 191 -9.79 -4.48 5.11
C ILE A 191 -8.92 -3.63 6.03
N THR A 192 -9.53 -2.91 6.97
CA THR A 192 -8.80 -2.08 7.93
C THR A 192 -9.27 -2.28 9.38
N ASN A 193 -8.48 -1.80 10.34
CA ASN A 193 -8.93 -1.61 11.71
C ASN A 193 -8.32 -0.35 12.35
N SER A 194 -8.67 -0.08 13.61
CA SER A 194 -8.15 1.05 14.38
C SER A 194 -6.65 0.99 14.66
N ASP A 195 -6.06 -0.20 14.69
CA ASP A 195 -4.64 -0.42 14.99
C ASP A 195 -3.74 -0.31 13.74
N GLY A 196 -4.32 0.08 12.61
CA GLY A 196 -3.60 0.33 11.37
C GLY A 196 -3.31 -0.92 10.54
N VAL A 197 -4.04 -2.02 10.76
CA VAL A 197 -4.09 -3.13 9.79
C VAL A 197 -4.66 -2.59 8.48
N VAL A 198 -4.03 -2.96 7.37
CA VAL A 198 -4.51 -2.68 6.01
C VAL A 198 -4.20 -3.91 5.16
N ILE A 199 -5.24 -4.54 4.62
CA ILE A 199 -5.12 -5.64 3.65
C ILE A 199 -5.95 -5.27 2.45
N ASP A 200 -5.31 -5.29 1.30
CA ASP A 200 -5.92 -5.00 0.02
C ASP A 200 -6.09 -6.30 -0.76
N ILE A 201 -7.30 -6.57 -1.21
CA ILE A 201 -7.64 -7.70 -2.06
C ILE A 201 -8.05 -7.16 -3.42
N GLY A 202 -7.25 -7.46 -4.44
CA GLY A 202 -7.44 -7.03 -5.81
C GLY A 202 -7.53 -8.18 -6.81
N LEU A 203 -7.47 -7.80 -8.07
CA LEU A 203 -7.51 -8.66 -9.25
C LEU A 203 -6.49 -8.14 -10.26
N PHE A 204 -5.88 -9.05 -11.01
CA PHE A 204 -5.22 -8.73 -12.27
C PHE A 204 -6.17 -8.94 -13.45
N ASP A 205 -6.35 -7.91 -14.26
CA ASP A 205 -7.13 -7.96 -15.49
C ASP A 205 -6.28 -8.48 -16.66
N ASN A 206 -6.90 -9.02 -17.70
CA ASN A 206 -6.21 -9.54 -18.88
C ASN A 206 -6.07 -8.47 -19.96
N TYR A 207 -4.86 -8.06 -20.31
CA TYR A 207 -4.63 -7.11 -21.39
C TYR A 207 -3.69 -7.69 -22.46
N GLY A 208 -4.29 -8.37 -23.44
CA GLY A 208 -3.55 -9.10 -24.48
C GLY A 208 -2.58 -10.12 -23.88
N LYS A 209 -1.27 -9.92 -24.09
CA LYS A 209 -0.20 -10.78 -23.54
C LYS A 209 0.18 -10.46 -22.09
N PHE A 210 -0.51 -9.53 -21.43
CA PHE A 210 -0.19 -9.07 -20.10
C PHE A 210 -1.35 -9.28 -19.10
N LYS A 211 -0.98 -9.41 -17.83
CA LYS A 211 -1.81 -9.14 -16.67
C LYS A 211 -1.60 -7.72 -16.21
N VAL A 212 -2.67 -7.00 -15.87
CA VAL A 212 -2.60 -5.58 -15.49
C VAL A 212 -3.39 -5.26 -14.21
N CYS A 213 -2.92 -4.28 -13.44
CA CYS A 213 -3.61 -3.74 -12.28
C CYS A 213 -3.39 -2.23 -12.21
N ASP A 214 -4.42 -1.47 -11.84
CA ASP A 214 -4.40 -0.01 -11.78
C ASP A 214 -3.59 0.53 -10.58
N TYR A 215 -2.82 1.60 -10.80
CA TYR A 215 -1.92 2.24 -9.82
C TYR A 215 -2.44 3.59 -9.22
N ASP A 216 -3.72 3.89 -9.40
CA ASP A 216 -4.42 5.08 -8.85
C ASP A 216 -3.93 6.45 -9.36
N ASP A 217 -3.06 6.50 -10.39
CA ASP A 217 -2.56 7.74 -11.01
C ASP A 217 -2.67 7.78 -12.55
N GLY A 218 -3.48 6.88 -13.10
CA GLY A 218 -3.64 6.70 -14.55
C GLY A 218 -2.60 5.77 -15.19
N ARG A 219 -1.64 5.27 -14.42
CA ARG A 219 -0.75 4.17 -14.81
C ARG A 219 -1.29 2.82 -14.34
N PHE A 220 -0.74 1.77 -14.94
CA PHE A 220 -1.03 0.37 -14.64
C PHE A 220 0.27 -0.36 -14.37
N PHE A 221 0.28 -1.18 -13.33
CA PHE A 221 1.20 -2.30 -13.27
C PHE A 221 0.87 -3.25 -14.40
N TYR A 222 1.89 -3.72 -15.11
CA TYR A 222 1.74 -4.78 -16.10
C TYR A 222 2.74 -5.90 -15.84
N PHE A 223 2.37 -7.11 -16.25
CA PHE A 223 3.17 -8.32 -16.09
C PHE A 223 2.94 -9.25 -17.28
N PRO A 224 3.97 -9.85 -17.88
CA PRO A 224 3.79 -10.90 -18.88
C PRO A 224 2.97 -12.07 -18.33
N ASN A 225 2.05 -12.63 -19.13
CA ASN A 225 1.17 -13.73 -18.73
C ASN A 225 1.95 -14.96 -18.23
N GLU A 226 3.15 -15.19 -18.77
CA GLU A 226 4.01 -16.33 -18.47
C GLU A 226 4.44 -16.38 -16.99
N ILE A 227 4.43 -15.23 -16.30
CA ILE A 227 4.70 -15.16 -14.85
C ILE A 227 3.62 -15.91 -14.06
N PHE A 228 2.40 -16.05 -14.61
CA PHE A 228 1.26 -16.67 -13.94
C PHE A 228 1.04 -18.14 -14.33
N ASP A 229 1.63 -18.61 -15.43
CA ASP A 229 1.42 -19.96 -15.99
C ASP A 229 1.91 -21.10 -15.07
N GLY A 230 2.74 -20.79 -14.06
CA GLY A 230 3.24 -21.75 -13.08
C GLY A 230 2.26 -22.13 -11.96
N GLY A 231 1.13 -21.43 -11.85
CA GLY A 231 0.17 -21.61 -10.76
C GLY A 231 0.71 -21.13 -9.41
N LEU A 232 0.17 -21.72 -8.33
CA LEU A 232 0.42 -21.29 -6.96
C LEU A 232 1.29 -22.30 -6.19
N LYS A 233 2.02 -21.81 -5.19
CA LYS A 233 2.67 -22.65 -4.17
C LYS A 233 2.50 -22.03 -2.79
N ARG A 234 2.72 -22.83 -1.76
CA ARG A 234 2.60 -22.41 -0.36
C ARG A 234 3.97 -22.07 0.20
N LEU A 235 4.08 -20.95 0.89
CA LEU A 235 5.29 -20.50 1.57
C LEU A 235 5.01 -20.37 3.07
N ASN A 236 5.90 -20.90 3.91
CA ASN A 236 5.75 -20.86 5.36
C ASN A 236 5.91 -19.43 5.88
N TYR A 237 4.97 -19.00 6.71
CA TYR A 237 5.01 -17.73 7.42
C TYR A 237 4.60 -17.96 8.86
N LYS A 238 5.56 -17.81 9.77
CA LYS A 238 5.40 -18.13 11.20
C LYS A 238 4.88 -19.57 11.36
N ASP A 239 3.71 -19.74 11.96
CA ASP A 239 3.04 -21.01 12.26
C ASP A 239 1.94 -21.39 11.24
N PHE A 240 1.84 -20.67 10.12
CA PHE A 240 0.96 -21.01 9.01
C PHE A 240 1.67 -20.89 7.65
N SER A 241 0.94 -21.04 6.55
CA SER A 241 1.47 -20.83 5.21
C SER A 241 0.59 -19.86 4.44
N LEU A 242 1.15 -19.24 3.41
CA LEU A 242 0.44 -18.34 2.52
C LEU A 242 0.67 -18.75 1.07
N SER A 243 -0.31 -18.49 0.22
CA SER A 243 -0.21 -18.78 -1.20
C SER A 243 0.58 -17.69 -1.92
N VAL A 244 1.49 -18.09 -2.80
CA VAL A 244 2.32 -17.21 -3.64
C VAL A 244 2.36 -17.74 -5.07
N LEU A 245 2.61 -16.88 -6.05
CA LEU A 245 2.91 -17.33 -7.41
C LEU A 245 4.11 -18.28 -7.40
N LYS A 246 4.04 -19.38 -8.16
CA LYS A 246 5.17 -20.31 -8.29
C LYS A 246 6.41 -19.61 -8.82
N ASN A 247 6.21 -18.68 -9.76
CA ASN A 247 7.23 -17.85 -10.41
C ASN A 247 7.39 -16.47 -9.73
N TYR A 248 7.14 -16.36 -8.41
CA TYR A 248 7.20 -15.06 -7.72
C TYR A 248 8.54 -14.33 -7.87
N HIS A 249 9.64 -15.05 -8.12
CA HIS A 249 10.95 -14.42 -8.30
C HIS A 249 10.96 -13.58 -9.59
N GLN A 250 10.43 -14.11 -10.69
CA GLN A 250 10.26 -13.37 -11.94
C GLN A 250 9.30 -12.20 -11.77
N TYR A 251 8.21 -12.40 -11.04
CA TYR A 251 7.26 -11.34 -10.68
C TYR A 251 7.96 -10.16 -9.98
N LEU A 252 8.74 -10.45 -8.93
CA LEU A 252 9.41 -9.41 -8.13
C LEU A 252 10.56 -8.76 -8.90
N CYS A 253 11.36 -9.52 -9.66
CA CYS A 253 12.39 -8.95 -10.54
C CYS A 253 11.79 -8.02 -11.61
N PHE A 254 10.64 -8.39 -12.18
CA PHE A 254 9.97 -7.57 -13.20
C PHE A 254 9.49 -6.22 -12.63
N MET A 255 9.07 -6.21 -11.37
CA MET A 255 8.52 -5.03 -10.71
C MET A 255 9.60 -4.15 -10.07
N TYR A 256 10.59 -4.75 -9.41
CA TYR A 256 11.55 -4.07 -8.53
C TYR A 256 13.03 -4.22 -8.97
N GLY A 257 13.32 -5.05 -9.97
CA GLY A 257 14.68 -5.39 -10.40
C GLY A 257 15.31 -6.53 -9.59
N ASP A 258 16.51 -6.96 -9.99
CA ASP A 258 17.17 -8.16 -9.44
C ASP A 258 17.51 -8.08 -7.95
N ASN A 259 17.71 -6.85 -7.44
CA ASN A 259 18.05 -6.60 -6.03
C ASN A 259 16.81 -6.34 -5.15
N TYR A 260 15.61 -6.76 -5.56
CA TYR A 260 14.35 -6.51 -4.83
C TYR A 260 14.38 -6.94 -3.35
N ILE A 261 15.25 -7.89 -2.99
CA ILE A 261 15.38 -8.37 -1.62
C ILE A 261 16.12 -7.38 -0.71
N GLU A 262 16.85 -6.40 -1.26
CA GLU A 262 17.55 -5.37 -0.50
C GLU A 262 16.59 -4.25 -0.09
N VAL A 263 16.72 -3.76 1.15
CA VAL A 263 15.90 -2.63 1.61
C VAL A 263 16.46 -1.35 0.97
N PRO A 264 15.69 -0.66 0.10
CA PRO A 264 16.18 0.57 -0.52
C PRO A 264 16.27 1.69 0.54
N LYS A 265 17.19 2.64 0.32
CA LYS A 265 17.29 3.84 1.18
C LYS A 265 16.10 4.79 0.97
N ARG A 266 15.63 4.88 -0.28
CA ARG A 266 14.47 5.64 -0.74
C ARG A 266 13.79 4.79 -1.80
N PHE A 267 12.46 4.73 -1.77
CA PHE A 267 11.66 4.12 -2.80
C PHE A 267 10.46 5.02 -3.09
N SER A 268 10.27 5.40 -4.34
CA SER A 268 9.11 6.18 -4.80
C SER A 268 8.31 5.42 -5.85
N SER A 269 7.14 5.96 -6.18
CA SER A 269 6.30 5.45 -7.26
C SER A 269 7.02 5.34 -8.61
N ASN A 270 8.07 6.12 -8.83
CA ASN A 270 8.84 6.13 -10.08
C ASN A 270 9.91 5.05 -10.16
N ASP A 271 10.19 4.35 -9.04
CA ASP A 271 11.17 3.26 -9.00
C ASP A 271 10.59 1.92 -9.48
N TYR A 272 9.27 1.81 -9.65
CA TYR A 272 8.65 0.63 -10.24
C TYR A 272 9.03 0.49 -11.72
N LEU A 273 9.60 -0.66 -12.08
CA LEU A 273 10.06 -0.94 -13.45
C LEU A 273 8.92 -1.29 -14.42
N ASN A 274 7.74 -1.58 -13.88
CA ASN A 274 6.61 -2.10 -14.63
C ASN A 274 5.34 -1.24 -14.53
N LEU A 275 5.49 0.07 -14.34
CA LEU A 275 4.39 1.03 -14.45
C LEU A 275 4.33 1.66 -15.84
N LYS A 276 3.14 1.65 -16.45
CA LYS A 276 2.90 2.22 -17.78
C LYS A 276 1.54 2.89 -17.88
N THR A 277 1.47 3.96 -18.66
CA THR A 277 0.18 4.51 -19.11
C THR A 277 -0.49 3.57 -20.10
N LYS A 278 -1.81 3.72 -20.30
CA LYS A 278 -2.55 2.94 -21.31
C LYS A 278 -1.92 3.04 -22.70
N SER A 279 -1.56 4.26 -23.14
CA SER A 279 -0.94 4.47 -24.45
C SER A 279 0.39 3.74 -24.62
N GLU A 280 1.20 3.64 -23.56
CA GLU A 280 2.44 2.88 -23.61
C GLU A 280 2.17 1.37 -23.64
N LEU A 281 1.18 0.87 -22.87
CA LEU A 281 0.77 -0.53 -22.92
C LEU A 281 0.27 -0.94 -24.30
N ASP A 282 -0.51 -0.09 -24.96
CA ASP A 282 -1.01 -0.32 -26.31
C ASP A 282 0.14 -0.53 -27.29
N SER A 283 1.22 0.25 -27.15
CA SER A 283 2.42 0.11 -28.00
C SER A 283 3.19 -1.20 -27.75
N LEU A 284 3.08 -1.77 -26.55
CA LEU A 284 3.72 -3.04 -26.18
C LEU A 284 2.88 -4.26 -26.56
N ASN A 285 1.56 -4.08 -26.73
CA ASN A 285 0.60 -5.15 -26.97
C ASN A 285 0.38 -5.46 -28.46
N ILE A 286 1.08 -4.74 -29.35
CA ILE A 286 1.22 -5.08 -30.77
C ILE A 286 2.19 -6.26 -30.92
#